data_AF-A0A6C0JQ56-F1
#
_entry.id   AF-A0A6C0JQ56-F1
#
_cell.length_a   1.000
_cell.length_b   1.000
_cell.length_c   1.000
_cell.angle_alpha   90.00
_cell.angle_beta   90.00
_cell.angle_gamma   90.00
#
_symmetry.space_group_name_H-M   'P 1'
#
loop_
_entity.id
_entity.type
_entity.pdbx_description
1 polymer ?
#
loop_
_entity_poly.entity_id
_entity_poly.type
_entity_poly.pdbx_seq_one_letter_code
_entity_poly.pdbx_strand_id
1 'polypeptide(L)'
;MISQKINEDTLWIASFDIGSVNFAFYIEEMNRKNLESIKNISSNKRYNDNGTPTKEMKKILDAIYKNGKTILHKNSDISKNCVKGKKLDPNTFHNMTDLLDSYSEYWDKCCCFVVEAQMNFGKMKSNPKALKLGHHCQSYFLFRYGRFKEVVEFPAYHKTQVLGCEKIKGKPCKNGKYRWKSIDKPARKKWSVVKAKEILKYRGEEEVLEKIKTVKKADDLADTLLQLMSFKYLCFVDKSI
;
A
#
# COMPACT_ATOMS: atom_id res chain seq x y z
N MET A 1 22.65 22.49 -20.57
CA MET A 1 22.20 21.60 -19.48
C MET A 1 21.58 20.36 -20.10
N ILE A 2 22.13 19.19 -19.79
CA ILE A 2 21.71 17.91 -20.37
C ILE A 2 20.31 17.60 -19.83
N SER A 3 19.30 17.77 -20.69
CA SER A 3 17.96 17.24 -20.50
C SER A 3 18.07 15.72 -20.33
N GLN A 4 18.02 15.23 -19.07
CA GLN A 4 17.73 13.83 -18.83
C GLN A 4 16.37 13.56 -19.47
N LYS A 5 16.37 12.84 -20.60
CA LYS A 5 15.16 12.24 -21.16
C LYS A 5 14.57 11.36 -20.07
N ILE A 6 13.57 11.86 -19.36
CA ILE A 6 12.69 11.01 -18.57
C ILE A 6 12.10 10.04 -19.59
N ASN A 7 12.46 8.77 -19.47
CA ASN A 7 11.86 7.73 -20.29
C ASN A 7 10.36 7.75 -19.97
N GLU A 8 9.51 8.08 -20.95
CA GLU A 8 8.04 8.17 -20.79
C GLU A 8 7.44 6.86 -20.22
N ASP A 9 8.18 5.76 -20.33
CA ASP A 9 7.79 4.44 -19.83
C ASP A 9 8.08 4.23 -18.34
N THR A 10 8.84 5.11 -17.68
CA THR A 10 9.19 4.96 -16.26
C THR A 10 8.21 5.72 -15.38
N LEU A 11 7.56 5.01 -14.46
CA LEU A 11 6.63 5.57 -13.47
C LEU A 11 7.23 5.50 -12.08
N TRP A 12 7.05 6.56 -11.29
CA TRP A 12 7.34 6.56 -9.86
C TRP A 12 6.02 6.71 -9.13
N ILE A 13 5.69 5.75 -8.26
CA ILE A 13 4.44 5.79 -7.49
C ILE A 13 4.79 5.72 -6.02
N ALA A 14 4.17 6.60 -5.24
CA ALA A 14 4.30 6.63 -3.79
C ALA A 14 3.05 6.04 -3.13
N SER A 15 3.23 5.30 -2.04
CA SER A 15 2.17 4.67 -1.26
C SER A 15 2.35 5.00 0.22
N PHE A 16 1.26 5.37 0.90
CA PHE A 16 1.28 5.91 2.26
C PHE A 16 0.34 5.14 3.19
N ASP A 17 0.83 4.82 4.39
CA ASP A 17 0.07 4.30 5.54
C ASP A 17 0.24 5.26 6.72
N ILE A 18 -0.88 5.64 7.32
CA ILE A 18 -0.97 6.79 8.23
C ILE A 18 -1.45 6.35 9.61
N GLY A 19 -0.56 6.42 10.59
CA GLY A 19 -0.85 6.32 12.01
C GLY A 19 -0.72 7.67 12.72
N SER A 20 -1.18 7.74 13.97
CA SER A 20 -1.01 8.93 14.82
C SER A 20 0.37 9.07 15.45
N VAL A 21 1.28 8.15 15.14
CA VAL A 21 2.67 8.10 15.63
C VAL A 21 3.55 7.74 14.45
N ASN A 22 3.28 6.58 13.84
CA ASN A 22 4.00 6.09 12.68
C ASN A 22 3.40 6.66 11.40
N PHE A 23 4.24 7.23 10.55
CA PHE A 23 3.90 7.60 9.18
C PHE A 23 4.83 6.84 8.23
N ALA A 24 4.26 5.88 7.52
CA ALA A 24 5.00 5.01 6.63
C ALA A 24 4.74 5.39 5.17
N PHE A 25 5.78 5.35 4.36
CA PHE A 25 5.67 5.55 2.93
C PHE A 25 6.69 4.73 2.14
N TYR A 26 6.28 4.36 0.93
CA TYR A 26 7.01 3.53 -0.01
C TYR A 26 6.98 4.17 -1.39
N ILE A 27 8.12 4.27 -2.06
CA ILE A 27 8.24 4.73 -3.45
C ILE A 27 8.84 3.60 -4.28
N GLU A 28 8.17 3.27 -5.37
CA GLU A 28 8.64 2.30 -6.36
C GLU A 28 8.75 2.95 -7.73
N GLU A 29 9.90 2.72 -8.37
CA GLU A 29 10.08 2.96 -9.80
C GLU A 29 9.66 1.70 -10.57
N MET A 30 8.88 1.85 -11.64
CA MET A 30 8.38 0.74 -12.43
C MET A 30 8.24 1.07 -13.92
N ASN A 31 8.21 0.05 -14.77
CA ASN A 31 8.01 0.22 -16.21
C ASN A 31 6.53 0.10 -16.58
N ARG A 32 5.95 1.15 -17.17
CA ARG A 32 4.55 1.23 -17.58
C ARG A 32 4.17 0.19 -18.61
N LYS A 33 4.94 0.10 -19.71
CA LYS A 33 4.67 -0.80 -20.83
C LYS A 33 4.63 -2.26 -20.38
N ASN A 34 5.54 -2.65 -19.50
CA ASN A 34 5.55 -3.99 -18.92
C ASN A 34 4.26 -4.28 -18.15
N LEU A 35 3.74 -3.35 -17.33
CA LEU A 35 2.47 -3.55 -16.62
C LEU A 35 1.29 -3.64 -17.57
N GLU A 36 1.20 -2.72 -18.53
CA GLU A 36 0.09 -2.65 -19.49
C GLU A 36 0.08 -3.84 -20.46
N SER A 37 1.23 -4.49 -20.65
CA SER A 37 1.35 -5.72 -21.47
C SER A 37 0.82 -6.98 -20.77
N ILE A 38 0.62 -6.95 -19.45
CA ILE A 38 0.13 -8.12 -18.70
C ILE A 38 -1.33 -8.37 -19.06
N LYS A 39 -1.59 -9.52 -19.70
CA LYS A 39 -2.95 -9.95 -20.02
C LYS A 39 -3.65 -10.45 -18.76
N ASN A 40 -4.80 -9.85 -18.46
CA ASN A 40 -5.65 -10.28 -17.36
C ASN A 40 -6.39 -11.60 -17.70
N ILE A 41 -6.96 -12.24 -16.69
CA ILE A 41 -7.80 -13.43 -16.80
C ILE A 41 -9.21 -13.16 -16.27
N SER A 42 -10.15 -14.02 -16.66
CA SER A 42 -11.54 -13.93 -16.21
C SER A 42 -11.63 -14.02 -14.69
N SER A 43 -12.54 -13.24 -14.10
CA SER A 43 -12.66 -13.08 -12.64
C SER A 43 -12.83 -14.40 -11.88
N ASN A 44 -13.59 -15.34 -12.44
CA ASN A 44 -13.83 -16.68 -11.89
C ASN A 44 -12.59 -17.60 -11.89
N LYS A 45 -11.53 -17.26 -12.60
CA LYS A 45 -10.27 -18.02 -12.65
C LYS A 45 -9.17 -17.43 -11.76
N ARG A 46 -9.42 -16.30 -11.09
CA ARG A 46 -8.37 -15.58 -10.35
C ARG A 46 -8.04 -16.20 -9.00
N TYR A 47 -9.06 -16.60 -8.24
CA TYR A 47 -8.89 -17.08 -6.87
C TYR A 47 -9.64 -18.37 -6.62
N ASN A 48 -9.07 -19.20 -5.75
CA ASN A 48 -9.77 -20.33 -5.16
C ASN A 48 -10.81 -19.83 -4.15
N ASP A 49 -11.72 -20.70 -3.72
CA ASP A 49 -12.77 -20.35 -2.76
C ASP A 49 -12.22 -19.78 -1.44
N ASN A 50 -11.06 -20.28 -1.00
CA ASN A 50 -10.36 -19.78 0.20
C ASN A 50 -9.65 -18.43 -0.01
N GLY A 51 -9.79 -17.80 -1.17
CA GLY A 51 -9.19 -16.51 -1.51
C GLY A 51 -7.72 -16.57 -1.94
N THR A 52 -7.08 -17.73 -1.93
CA THR A 52 -5.71 -17.88 -2.44
C THR A 52 -5.69 -17.76 -3.98
N PRO A 53 -4.61 -17.23 -4.59
CA PRO A 53 -4.54 -17.09 -6.04
C PRO A 53 -4.45 -18.45 -6.72
N THR A 54 -5.11 -18.61 -7.87
CA THR A 54 -4.90 -19.76 -8.74
C THR A 54 -3.50 -19.74 -9.35
N LYS A 55 -3.07 -20.84 -10.00
CA LYS A 55 -1.79 -20.88 -10.72
C LYS A 55 -1.68 -19.80 -11.80
N GLU A 56 -2.79 -19.49 -12.47
CA GLU A 56 -2.84 -18.46 -13.52
C GLU A 56 -2.73 -17.05 -12.92
N MET A 57 -3.49 -16.76 -11.86
CA MET A 57 -3.39 -15.48 -11.17
C MET A 57 -2.03 -15.26 -10.53
N LYS A 58 -1.41 -16.32 -9.98
CA LYS A 58 -0.06 -16.24 -9.42
C LYS A 58 0.95 -15.78 -10.47
N LYS A 59 0.86 -16.25 -11.73
CA LYS A 59 1.75 -15.78 -12.80
C LYS A 59 1.60 -14.28 -13.07
N ILE A 60 0.36 -13.77 -13.04
CA ILE A 60 0.08 -12.34 -13.19
C ILE A 60 0.67 -11.56 -12.02
N LEU A 61 0.42 -12.00 -10.79
CA LEU A 61 0.95 -11.35 -9.58
C LEU A 61 2.48 -11.37 -9.56
N ASP A 62 3.12 -12.48 -9.95
CA ASP A 62 4.58 -12.58 -10.03
C ASP A 62 5.15 -11.58 -11.05
N ALA A 63 4.46 -11.33 -12.17
CA ALA A 63 4.83 -10.29 -13.13
C ALA A 63 4.66 -8.87 -12.54
N ILE A 64 3.58 -8.62 -11.80
CA ILE A 64 3.39 -7.36 -11.06
C ILE A 64 4.51 -7.15 -10.04
N TYR A 65 4.88 -8.19 -9.28
CA TYR A 65 5.94 -8.12 -8.30
C TYR A 65 7.27 -7.81 -8.97
N LYS A 66 7.64 -8.49 -10.06
CA LYS A 66 8.92 -8.26 -10.73
C LYS A 66 9.06 -6.89 -11.38
N ASN A 67 7.95 -6.26 -11.76
CA ASN A 67 8.03 -5.01 -12.49
C ASN A 67 8.17 -3.80 -11.57
N GLY A 68 9.33 -3.64 -10.94
CA GLY A 68 9.69 -2.41 -10.25
C GLY A 68 10.83 -2.58 -9.26
N LYS A 69 11.33 -1.45 -8.77
CA LYS A 69 12.44 -1.33 -7.84
C LYS A 69 12.07 -0.34 -6.74
N THR A 70 12.35 -0.72 -5.51
CA THR A 70 12.22 0.14 -4.34
C THR A 70 13.20 1.30 -4.45
N ILE A 71 12.66 2.52 -4.43
CA ILE A 71 13.46 3.75 -4.37
C ILE A 71 13.58 4.22 -2.93
N LEU A 72 12.47 4.20 -2.19
CA LEU A 72 12.41 4.70 -0.82
C LEU A 72 11.41 3.89 -0.01
N HIS A 73 11.79 3.54 1.21
CA HIS A 73 10.89 2.88 2.15
C HIS A 73 11.16 3.40 3.54
N LYS A 74 10.23 4.13 4.14
CA LYS A 74 10.44 4.81 5.43
C LYS A 74 9.23 4.62 6.33
N ASN A 75 9.50 4.56 7.63
CA ASN A 75 8.50 4.66 8.69
C ASN A 75 9.08 5.64 9.71
N SER A 76 8.39 6.76 9.92
CA SER A 76 8.88 7.89 10.72
C SER A 76 7.91 8.19 11.85
N ASP A 77 8.46 8.55 13.01
CA ASP A 77 7.67 9.01 14.15
C ASP A 77 7.36 10.51 14.01
N ILE A 78 6.09 10.83 13.78
CA ILE A 78 5.56 12.20 13.65
C ILE A 78 4.97 12.74 14.97
N SER A 79 5.11 12.00 16.07
CA SER A 79 4.60 12.39 17.41
C SER A 79 5.65 13.03 18.31
N LYS A 80 6.83 13.35 17.77
CA LYS A 80 7.89 14.08 18.49
C LYS A 80 7.37 15.43 18.99
N ASN A 81 7.71 15.77 20.23
CA ASN A 81 7.30 17.03 20.88
C ASN A 81 5.77 17.28 20.87
N CYS A 82 4.97 16.23 20.81
CA CYS A 82 3.51 16.31 20.88
C CYS A 82 3.00 15.94 22.28
N VAL A 83 1.97 16.64 22.74
CA VAL A 83 1.27 16.31 23.98
C VAL A 83 0.42 15.06 23.77
N LYS A 84 0.66 14.04 24.58
CA LYS A 84 -0.13 12.80 24.55
C LYS A 84 -1.51 13.08 25.15
N GLY A 85 -2.57 12.75 24.41
CA GLY A 85 -3.94 12.94 24.89
C GLY A 85 -4.98 12.30 23.99
N LYS A 86 -6.27 12.57 24.27
CA LYS A 86 -7.38 12.07 23.44
C LYS A 86 -7.46 12.76 22.09
N LYS A 87 -7.13 14.05 22.02
CA LYS A 87 -7.06 14.83 20.78
C LYS A 87 -5.72 14.64 20.09
N LEU A 88 -5.66 14.96 18.80
CA LEU A 88 -4.43 15.04 18.05
C LEU A 88 -3.79 16.41 18.34
N ASP A 89 -2.50 16.43 18.61
CA ASP A 89 -1.75 17.65 18.84
C ASP A 89 -1.52 18.37 17.49
N PRO A 90 -1.73 19.69 17.37
CA PRO A 90 -1.39 20.45 16.16
C PRO A 90 0.04 20.20 15.65
N ASN A 91 1.00 20.00 16.54
CA ASN A 91 2.40 19.68 16.17
C ASN A 91 2.52 18.39 15.38
N THR A 92 1.59 17.43 15.51
CA THR A 92 1.62 16.21 14.70
C THR A 92 1.38 16.53 13.21
N PHE A 93 0.57 17.55 12.89
CA PHE A 93 0.37 18.00 11.52
C PHE A 93 1.60 18.73 10.98
N HIS A 94 2.20 19.62 11.79
CA HIS A 94 3.45 20.31 11.43
C HIS A 94 4.57 19.30 11.17
N ASN A 95 4.79 18.34 12.07
CA ASN A 95 5.78 17.28 11.90
C ASN A 95 5.54 16.45 10.62
N MET A 96 4.29 16.16 10.27
CA MET A 96 3.98 15.47 9.02
C MET A 96 4.31 16.33 7.80
N THR A 97 3.94 17.61 7.81
CA THR A 97 4.26 18.54 6.71
C THR A 97 5.76 18.71 6.54
N ASP A 98 6.51 18.97 7.63
CA ASP A 98 7.96 19.14 7.58
C ASP A 98 8.66 17.88 7.03
N LEU A 99 8.18 16.71 7.46
CA LEU A 99 8.66 15.44 6.95
C LEU A 99 8.37 15.29 5.46
N LEU A 100 7.14 15.59 5.01
CA LEU A 100 6.79 15.56 3.59
C LEU A 100 7.66 16.52 2.78
N ASP A 101 7.86 17.75 3.24
CA ASP A 101 8.69 18.75 2.56
C ASP A 101 10.15 18.30 2.44
N SER A 102 10.69 17.60 3.45
CA SER A 102 12.06 17.04 3.41
C SER A 102 12.29 15.98 2.33
N TYR A 103 11.22 15.42 1.75
CA TYR A 103 11.27 14.45 0.65
C TYR A 103 10.65 15.00 -0.65
N SER A 104 10.46 16.32 -0.75
CA SER A 104 9.85 16.97 -1.93
C SER A 104 10.47 16.57 -3.26
N GLU A 105 11.79 16.44 -3.33
CA GLU A 105 12.50 16.00 -4.54
C GLU A 105 12.07 14.60 -5.03
N TYR A 106 11.64 13.72 -4.14
CA TYR A 106 11.09 12.41 -4.51
C TYR A 106 9.65 12.53 -5.00
N TRP A 107 8.84 13.36 -4.34
CA TRP A 107 7.46 13.61 -4.73
C TRP A 107 7.36 14.27 -6.11
N ASP A 108 8.31 15.14 -6.44
CA ASP A 108 8.42 15.79 -7.74
C ASP A 108 8.59 14.78 -8.89
N LYS A 109 9.22 13.64 -8.62
CA LYS A 109 9.37 12.53 -9.60
C LYS A 109 8.16 11.60 -9.66
N CYS A 110 7.39 11.50 -8.58
CA CYS A 110 6.22 10.63 -8.53
C CYS A 110 5.14 11.13 -9.49
N CYS A 111 4.44 10.23 -10.18
CA CYS A 111 3.27 10.54 -11.01
C CYS A 111 1.93 10.27 -10.30
N CYS A 112 1.95 9.47 -9.23
CA CYS A 112 0.77 9.09 -8.48
C CYS A 112 1.10 8.90 -6.99
N PHE A 113 0.18 9.32 -6.13
CA PHE A 113 0.22 9.18 -4.67
C PHE A 113 -0.96 8.33 -4.20
N VAL A 114 -0.69 7.16 -3.66
CA VAL A 114 -1.67 6.18 -3.16
C VAL A 114 -1.75 6.29 -1.64
N VAL A 115 -2.82 6.88 -1.13
CA VAL A 115 -3.02 7.14 0.30
C VAL A 115 -3.99 6.12 0.87
N GLU A 116 -3.62 5.39 1.94
CA GLU A 116 -4.53 4.39 2.53
C GLU A 116 -5.83 5.05 3.02
N ALA A 117 -6.97 4.55 2.53
CA ALA A 117 -8.29 4.97 2.97
C ALA A 117 -8.53 4.53 4.43
N GLN A 118 -8.88 5.47 5.29
CA GLN A 118 -9.23 5.15 6.68
C GLN A 118 -10.69 4.67 6.74
N MET A 119 -10.84 3.35 6.81
CA MET A 119 -12.13 2.67 6.66
C MET A 119 -13.10 2.92 7.82
N ASN A 120 -14.31 3.42 7.50
CA ASN A 120 -15.40 3.67 8.46
C ASN A 120 -16.57 2.69 8.22
N PHE A 121 -16.47 1.45 8.71
CA PHE A 121 -17.54 0.46 8.57
C PHE A 121 -18.15 0.04 9.91
N GLY A 122 -19.47 0.14 10.01
CA GLY A 122 -20.28 -0.42 11.09
C GLY A 122 -20.06 0.23 12.46
N LYS A 123 -20.19 -0.57 13.54
CA LYS A 123 -20.02 -0.11 14.94
C LYS A 123 -18.56 0.14 15.34
N MET A 124 -17.60 -0.16 14.45
CA MET A 124 -16.17 0.00 14.74
C MET A 124 -15.79 1.46 14.55
N LYS A 125 -15.55 2.16 15.66
CA LYS A 125 -15.14 3.57 15.64
C LYS A 125 -13.88 3.71 14.79
N SER A 126 -13.96 4.56 13.77
CA SER A 126 -12.81 5.13 13.05
C SER A 126 -11.73 5.51 14.05
N ASN A 127 -10.44 5.30 13.76
CA ASN A 127 -9.39 5.99 14.52
C ASN A 127 -9.40 7.46 14.08
N PRO A 128 -10.03 8.40 14.84
CA PRO A 128 -10.32 9.73 14.30
C PRO A 128 -9.02 10.53 14.10
N LYS A 129 -7.95 10.18 14.82
CA LYS A 129 -6.63 10.77 14.65
C LYS A 129 -6.00 10.37 13.32
N ALA A 130 -6.00 9.07 13.01
CA ALA A 130 -5.49 8.57 11.74
C ALA A 130 -6.31 9.12 10.56
N LEU A 131 -7.64 9.20 10.70
CA LEU A 131 -8.51 9.81 9.68
C LEU A 131 -8.13 11.27 9.39
N LYS A 132 -7.98 12.09 10.43
CA LYS A 132 -7.56 13.50 10.28
C LYS A 132 -6.19 13.64 9.62
N LEU A 133 -5.24 12.80 10.00
CA LEU A 133 -3.90 12.79 9.40
C LEU A 133 -3.91 12.27 7.95
N GLY A 134 -4.76 11.28 7.65
CA GLY A 134 -4.98 10.80 6.28
C GLY A 134 -5.49 11.92 5.38
N HIS A 135 -6.51 12.66 5.83
CA HIS A 135 -6.99 13.83 5.10
C HIS A 135 -5.93 14.93 4.96
N HIS A 136 -5.11 15.17 5.98
CA HIS A 136 -4.00 16.12 5.90
C HIS A 136 -2.96 15.71 4.86
N CYS A 137 -2.53 14.45 4.89
CA CYS A 137 -1.62 13.87 3.90
C CYS A 137 -2.17 13.99 2.47
N GLN A 138 -3.44 13.61 2.27
CA GLN A 138 -4.10 13.74 0.97
C GLN A 138 -4.19 15.20 0.52
N SER A 139 -4.57 16.11 1.42
CA SER A 139 -4.67 17.54 1.12
C SER A 139 -3.32 18.13 0.71
N TYR A 140 -2.23 17.75 1.39
CA TYR A 140 -0.88 18.15 1.03
C TYR A 140 -0.57 17.83 -0.44
N PHE A 141 -0.81 16.58 -0.87
CA PHE A 141 -0.55 16.18 -2.25
C PHE A 141 -1.53 16.81 -3.25
N LEU A 142 -2.81 16.95 -2.90
CA LEU A 142 -3.82 17.60 -3.75
C LEU A 142 -3.46 19.06 -4.04
N PHE A 143 -3.09 19.83 -3.01
CA PHE A 143 -2.75 21.24 -3.19
C PHE A 143 -1.44 21.44 -3.95
N ARG A 144 -0.44 20.57 -3.73
CA ARG A 144 0.89 20.71 -4.34
C ARG A 144 0.98 20.10 -5.74
N TYR A 145 0.22 19.05 -6.02
CA TYR A 145 0.35 18.26 -7.25
C TYR A 145 -0.96 17.86 -7.93
N GLY A 146 -2.11 17.91 -7.24
CA GLY A 146 -3.37 17.34 -7.71
C GLY A 146 -3.94 17.92 -9.01
N ARG A 147 -3.34 18.99 -9.54
CA ARG A 147 -3.67 19.54 -10.87
C ARG A 147 -3.00 18.79 -12.02
N PHE A 148 -1.93 18.04 -11.77
CA PHE A 148 -1.11 17.39 -12.79
C PHE A 148 -0.58 16.00 -12.39
N LYS A 149 -0.91 15.52 -11.19
CA LYS A 149 -0.60 14.17 -10.69
C LYS A 149 -1.82 13.57 -10.01
N GLU A 150 -1.87 12.25 -10.03
CA GLU A 150 -2.96 11.51 -9.41
C GLU A 150 -2.77 11.39 -7.89
N VAL A 151 -3.84 11.61 -7.13
CA VAL A 151 -3.89 11.40 -5.69
C VAL A 151 -5.07 10.49 -5.39
N VAL A 152 -4.78 9.22 -5.09
CA VAL A 152 -5.78 8.16 -4.96
C VAL A 152 -5.95 7.79 -3.51
N GLU A 153 -7.19 7.84 -3.03
CA GLU A 153 -7.56 7.21 -1.77
C GLU A 153 -7.81 5.70 -2.00
N PHE A 154 -7.06 4.85 -1.32
CA PHE A 154 -6.98 3.42 -1.63
C PHE A 154 -7.44 2.52 -0.47
N PRO A 155 -8.52 1.74 -0.65
CA PRO A 155 -9.03 0.89 0.43
C PRO A 155 -8.06 -0.18 0.93
N ALA A 156 -7.84 -0.20 2.25
CA ALA A 156 -6.90 -1.11 2.92
C ALA A 156 -7.16 -2.61 2.68
N TYR A 157 -8.39 -3.01 2.32
CA TYR A 157 -8.72 -4.42 2.08
C TYR A 157 -8.13 -4.96 0.77
N HIS A 158 -7.86 -4.11 -0.23
CA HIS A 158 -7.40 -4.55 -1.55
C HIS A 158 -6.08 -5.32 -1.45
N LYS A 159 -5.14 -4.90 -0.60
CA LYS A 159 -3.86 -5.59 -0.42
C LYS A 159 -4.03 -7.06 -0.03
N THR A 160 -5.01 -7.37 0.82
CA THR A 160 -5.27 -8.76 1.23
C THR A 160 -6.12 -9.54 0.24
N GLN A 161 -7.06 -8.89 -0.46
CA GLN A 161 -7.92 -9.56 -1.43
C GLN A 161 -7.19 -9.84 -2.73
N VAL A 162 -6.51 -8.84 -3.28
CA VAL A 162 -5.80 -8.92 -4.56
C VAL A 162 -4.61 -9.88 -4.48
N LEU A 163 -3.83 -9.79 -3.40
CA LEU A 163 -2.64 -10.63 -3.23
C LEU A 163 -2.96 -12.00 -2.60
N GLY A 164 -4.24 -12.28 -2.39
CA GLY A 164 -4.77 -13.59 -2.04
C GLY A 164 -4.40 -14.10 -0.65
N CYS A 165 -4.63 -13.26 0.36
CA CYS A 165 -4.56 -13.68 1.76
C CYS A 165 -5.61 -14.77 2.02
N GLU A 166 -5.14 -15.92 2.50
CA GLU A 166 -6.00 -17.07 2.76
C GLU A 166 -7.08 -16.75 3.79
N LYS A 167 -8.31 -17.16 3.49
CA LYS A 167 -9.48 -17.08 4.36
C LYS A 167 -9.62 -18.35 5.16
N ILE A 168 -10.22 -18.24 6.34
CA ILE A 168 -10.58 -19.38 7.19
C ILE A 168 -12.03 -19.80 6.94
N LYS A 169 -12.31 -21.08 7.15
CA LYS A 169 -13.70 -21.58 7.15
C LYS A 169 -14.47 -20.94 8.30
N GLY A 170 -15.56 -20.27 7.98
CA GLY A 170 -16.50 -19.71 8.95
C GLY A 170 -17.44 -20.78 9.52
N LYS A 171 -18.45 -20.34 10.26
CA LYS A 171 -19.48 -21.23 10.79
C LYS A 171 -20.33 -21.83 9.65
N PRO A 172 -20.84 -23.07 9.81
CA PRO A 172 -21.80 -23.63 8.88
C PRO A 172 -23.04 -22.74 8.84
N CYS A 173 -23.54 -22.51 7.63
CA CYS A 173 -24.83 -21.90 7.38
C CYS A 173 -25.94 -22.92 7.63
N LYS A 174 -27.18 -22.44 7.79
CA LYS A 174 -28.37 -23.28 8.02
C LYS A 174 -28.60 -24.34 6.94
N ASN A 175 -28.02 -24.16 5.75
CA ASN A 175 -28.10 -25.07 4.61
C ASN A 175 -26.89 -26.04 4.49
N GLY A 176 -26.08 -26.19 5.55
CA GLY A 176 -24.90 -27.06 5.57
C GLY A 176 -23.67 -26.53 4.81
N LYS A 177 -23.81 -25.45 4.03
CA LYS A 177 -22.66 -24.78 3.36
C LYS A 177 -21.89 -23.92 4.35
N TYR A 178 -20.60 -23.69 4.10
CA TYR A 178 -19.78 -22.80 4.93
C TYR A 178 -19.48 -21.50 4.19
N ARG A 179 -19.26 -20.41 4.94
CA ARG A 179 -18.77 -19.14 4.37
C ARG A 179 -17.30 -18.96 4.70
N TRP A 180 -16.52 -18.53 3.72
CA TRP A 180 -15.14 -18.12 3.94
C TRP A 180 -15.09 -16.77 4.64
N LYS A 181 -14.28 -16.67 5.69
CA LYS A 181 -14.11 -15.45 6.48
C LYS A 181 -12.65 -15.03 6.42
N SER A 182 -12.40 -13.74 6.23
CA SER A 182 -11.04 -13.19 6.36
C SER A 182 -10.47 -13.52 7.74
N ILE A 183 -9.18 -13.86 7.79
CA ILE A 183 -8.44 -14.01 9.04
C ILE A 183 -8.49 -12.71 9.85
N ASP A 184 -8.24 -12.79 11.16
CA ASP A 184 -8.32 -11.65 12.06
C ASP A 184 -7.21 -10.60 11.82
N LYS A 185 -7.32 -9.45 12.49
CA LYS A 185 -6.40 -8.32 12.28
C LYS A 185 -4.95 -8.68 12.62
N PRO A 186 -4.63 -9.33 13.75
CA PRO A 186 -3.26 -9.75 14.05
C PRO A 186 -2.68 -10.71 13.00
N ALA A 187 -3.45 -11.70 12.55
CA ALA A 187 -2.99 -12.64 11.53
C ALA A 187 -2.76 -11.96 10.18
N ARG A 188 -3.62 -11.00 9.77
CA ARG A 188 -3.39 -10.19 8.56
C ARG A 188 -2.09 -9.38 8.62
N LYS A 189 -1.76 -8.79 9.77
CA LYS A 189 -0.51 -8.05 9.96
C LYS A 189 0.70 -8.98 9.79
N LYS A 190 0.66 -10.16 10.42
CA LYS A 190 1.71 -11.17 10.26
C LYS A 190 1.84 -11.65 8.81
N TRP A 191 0.72 -11.93 8.16
CA TRP A 191 0.68 -12.32 6.75
C TRP A 191 1.28 -11.24 5.84
N SER A 192 0.97 -9.96 6.11
CA SER A 192 1.47 -8.84 5.29
C SER A 192 2.99 -8.75 5.36
N VAL A 193 3.57 -8.89 6.57
CA VAL A 193 5.04 -8.93 6.74
C VAL A 193 5.66 -10.12 6.01
N VAL A 194 5.06 -11.31 6.10
CA VAL A 194 5.56 -12.49 5.38
C VAL A 194 5.51 -12.28 3.86
N LYS A 195 4.37 -11.80 3.34
CA LYS A 195 4.19 -11.56 1.91
C LYS A 195 5.14 -10.50 1.38
N ALA A 196 5.36 -9.41 2.11
CA ALA A 196 6.32 -8.38 1.73
C ALA A 196 7.75 -8.94 1.66
N LYS A 197 8.15 -9.75 2.65
CA LYS A 197 9.47 -10.43 2.64
C LYS A 197 9.62 -11.37 1.46
N GLU A 198 8.58 -12.13 1.12
CA GLU A 198 8.58 -12.99 -0.08
C GLU A 198 8.79 -12.19 -1.36
N ILE A 199 8.10 -11.06 -1.52
CA ILE A 199 8.21 -10.20 -2.70
C ILE A 199 9.61 -9.58 -2.80
N LEU A 200 10.13 -9.01 -1.71
CA LEU A 200 11.46 -8.40 -1.70
C LEU A 200 12.56 -9.43 -1.98
N LYS A 201 12.46 -10.62 -1.38
CA LYS A 201 13.36 -11.74 -1.68
C LYS A 201 13.28 -12.15 -3.15
N TYR A 202 12.06 -12.21 -3.70
CA TYR A 202 11.84 -12.54 -5.10
C TYR A 202 12.41 -11.49 -6.07
N ARG A 203 12.46 -10.22 -5.65
CA ARG A 203 13.09 -9.11 -6.38
C ARG A 203 14.61 -9.01 -6.18
N GLY A 204 15.18 -9.72 -5.21
CA GLY A 204 16.59 -9.59 -4.84
C GLY A 204 16.94 -8.30 -4.09
N GLU A 205 15.96 -7.67 -3.44
CA GLU A 205 16.14 -6.39 -2.72
C GLU A 205 16.60 -6.62 -1.27
N GLU A 206 17.80 -7.20 -1.11
CA GLU A 206 18.32 -7.68 0.18
C GLU A 206 18.41 -6.57 1.26
N GLU A 207 18.82 -5.35 0.89
CA GLU A 207 18.90 -4.22 1.84
C GLU A 207 17.52 -3.83 2.40
N VAL A 208 16.51 -3.76 1.54
CA VAL A 208 15.12 -3.43 1.94
C VAL A 208 14.54 -4.58 2.74
N LEU A 209 14.83 -5.81 2.34
CA LEU A 209 14.42 -7.02 3.06
C LEU A 209 14.99 -7.03 4.49
N GLU A 210 16.27 -6.71 4.65
CA GLU A 210 16.92 -6.68 5.96
C GLU A 210 16.34 -5.61 6.87
N LYS A 211 16.01 -4.44 6.30
CA LYS A 211 15.27 -3.41 7.02
C LYS A 211 13.93 -3.92 7.55
N ILE A 212 13.13 -4.61 6.73
CA ILE A 212 11.83 -5.16 7.19
C ILE A 212 12.01 -6.22 8.28
N LYS A 213 13.11 -6.99 8.27
CA LYS A 213 13.37 -8.00 9.32
C LYS A 213 13.70 -7.38 10.68
N THR A 214 14.36 -6.24 10.69
CA THR A 214 14.94 -5.64 11.92
C THR A 214 14.04 -4.61 12.59
N VAL A 215 13.14 -3.95 11.85
CA VAL A 215 12.25 -2.94 12.44
C VAL A 215 11.16 -3.54 13.33
N LYS A 216 10.84 -2.86 14.44
CA LYS A 216 9.80 -3.28 15.38
C LYS A 216 8.38 -3.22 14.78
N LYS A 217 8.14 -2.28 13.87
CA LYS A 217 6.85 -2.01 13.21
C LYS A 217 6.94 -2.35 11.72
N ALA A 218 7.32 -3.60 11.45
CA ALA A 218 7.46 -4.12 10.10
C ALA A 218 6.13 -4.17 9.33
N ASP A 219 5.00 -4.25 10.03
CA ASP A 219 3.66 -4.29 9.43
C ASP A 219 3.30 -2.99 8.70
N ASP A 220 3.60 -1.82 9.26
CA ASP A 220 3.34 -0.52 8.61
C ASP A 220 4.15 -0.38 7.29
N LEU A 221 5.41 -0.86 7.30
CA LEU A 221 6.26 -0.90 6.09
C LEU A 221 5.74 -1.93 5.07
N ALA A 222 5.37 -3.12 5.53
CA ALA A 222 4.82 -4.14 4.65
C ALA A 222 3.53 -3.67 3.98
N ASP A 223 2.66 -3.00 4.74
CA ASP A 223 1.37 -2.51 4.26
C ASP A 223 1.51 -1.51 3.11
N THR A 224 2.46 -0.57 3.18
CA THR A 224 2.72 0.39 2.09
C THR A 224 3.21 -0.28 0.80
N LEU A 225 4.08 -1.29 0.92
CA LEU A 225 4.54 -2.09 -0.23
C LEU A 225 3.38 -2.89 -0.84
N LEU A 226 2.64 -3.65 -0.03
CA LEU A 226 1.55 -4.50 -0.52
C LEU A 226 0.39 -3.68 -1.08
N GLN A 227 0.11 -2.50 -0.50
CA GLN A 227 -0.83 -1.53 -1.04
C GLN A 227 -0.46 -1.19 -2.48
N LEU A 228 0.80 -0.81 -2.72
CA LEU A 228 1.28 -0.44 -4.05
C LEU A 228 1.25 -1.63 -5.03
N MET A 229 1.55 -2.85 -4.57
CA MET A 229 1.41 -4.06 -5.40
C MET A 229 -0.04 -4.28 -5.85
N SER A 230 -0.99 -4.15 -4.93
CA SER A 230 -2.41 -4.30 -5.26
C SER A 230 -2.91 -3.17 -6.16
N PHE A 231 -2.44 -1.93 -5.95
CA PHE A 231 -2.74 -0.79 -6.81
C PHE A 231 -2.26 -1.03 -8.25
N LYS A 232 -1.03 -1.52 -8.43
CA LYS A 232 -0.49 -1.84 -9.77
C LYS A 232 -1.37 -2.82 -10.53
N TYR A 233 -1.83 -3.88 -9.86
CA TYR A 233 -2.74 -4.84 -10.49
C TYR A 233 -4.07 -4.17 -10.86
N LEU A 234 -4.70 -3.47 -9.92
CA LEU A 234 -6.03 -2.89 -10.13
C LEU A 234 -6.05 -1.78 -11.18
N CYS A 235 -5.01 -0.93 -11.22
CA CYS A 235 -4.92 0.19 -12.15
C CYS A 235 -4.52 -0.26 -13.56
N PHE A 236 -3.45 -1.07 -13.70
CA PHE A 236 -2.87 -1.34 -15.03
C PHE A 236 -3.38 -2.64 -15.68
N VAL A 237 -3.79 -3.64 -14.88
CA VAL A 237 -4.17 -4.97 -15.38
C VAL A 237 -5.67 -5.22 -15.30
N ASP A 238 -6.28 -4.94 -14.15
CA ASP A 238 -7.72 -5.06 -13.96
C ASP A 238 -8.49 -3.87 -14.51
N LYS A 239 -7.88 -2.68 -14.47
CA LYS A 239 -8.46 -1.41 -14.90
C LYS A 239 -9.79 -1.12 -14.21
N SER A 240 -9.87 -1.45 -12.91
CA SER A 240 -11.06 -1.27 -12.08
C SER A 240 -10.98 -0.05 -11.16
N ILE A 241 -9.84 0.65 -11.18
CA ILE A 241 -9.60 1.93 -10.51
C ILE A 241 -8.83 2.86 -11.43
#